data_AF-B7SJG8-F1
#
_entry.id   AF-B7SJG8-F1
#
_cell.length_a   1.000
_cell.length_b   1.000
_cell.length_c   1.000
_cell.angle_alpha   90.00
_cell.angle_beta   90.00
_cell.angle_gamma   90.00
#
_symmetry.space_group_name_H-M   'P 1'
#
loop_
_entity.id
_entity.type
_entity.pdbx_description
1 polymer ?
#
loop_
_entity_poly.entity_id
_entity_poly.type
_entity_poly.pdbx_seq_one_letter_code
_entity_poly.pdbx_strand_id
1 'polypeptide(L)'
;FVKFTAVGVYLEDNAVPSLAVKWKGKTAEELMDSVEFFEDVVTGPFEKFTKVTTILPLTGKQYSEKVAENCVAHWKAVGKYSDPENEVIKKFVEVFSNENFPPGSSILFTQLPGGSLTISFPKDDSIPEHGSAVIENKQLSEAVLESIIGKHGVSPSAKQSLAARISDLLRQNEPEELAAAKVQEN
;
A
#
# COMPACT_ATOMS: atom_id res chain seq x y z
N PHE A 1 -21.19 -9.79 2.85
CA PHE A 1 -19.75 -9.45 2.78
C PHE A 1 -19.09 -9.91 4.06
N VAL A 2 -18.12 -10.83 4.00
CA VAL A 2 -17.38 -11.33 5.18
C VAL A 2 -16.07 -10.54 5.29
N LYS A 3 -15.79 -9.97 6.47
CA LYS A 3 -14.59 -9.14 6.71
C LYS A 3 -13.46 -10.02 7.26
N PHE A 4 -12.36 -10.15 6.52
CA PHE A 4 -11.18 -10.92 6.96
C PHE A 4 -10.14 -10.05 7.64
N THR A 5 -9.88 -8.86 7.09
CA THR A 5 -8.84 -7.95 7.58
C THR A 5 -9.31 -6.50 7.54
N ALA A 6 -8.72 -5.68 8.39
CA ALA A 6 -8.69 -4.23 8.28
C ALA A 6 -7.31 -3.82 7.78
N VAL A 7 -7.23 -2.79 6.92
CA VAL A 7 -5.98 -2.35 6.31
C VAL A 7 -5.82 -0.85 6.50
N GLY A 8 -4.67 -0.43 7.03
CA GLY A 8 -4.21 0.95 7.05
C GLY A 8 -3.01 1.13 6.13
N VAL A 9 -3.03 2.17 5.31
CA VAL A 9 -1.92 2.58 4.43
C VAL A 9 -1.43 3.94 4.90
N TYR A 10 -0.12 4.02 5.12
CA TYR A 10 0.59 5.20 5.60
C TYR A 10 1.68 5.54 4.58
N LEU A 11 1.85 6.82 4.29
CA LEU A 11 2.86 7.33 3.39
C LEU A 11 3.77 8.27 4.18
N GLU A 12 5.05 8.32 3.81
CA GLU A 12 6.00 9.32 4.32
C GLU A 12 5.50 10.75 4.05
N ASP A 13 5.92 11.71 4.86
CA ASP A 13 5.45 13.10 4.80
C ASP A 13 5.73 13.78 3.46
N ASN A 14 6.86 13.47 2.83
CA ASN A 14 7.27 13.91 1.51
C ASN A 14 6.38 13.36 0.36
N ALA A 15 5.48 12.40 0.62
CA ALA A 15 4.58 11.88 -0.38
C ALA A 15 3.62 12.95 -0.89
N VAL A 16 3.15 13.84 -0.01
CA VAL A 16 2.22 14.92 -0.37
C VAL A 16 2.85 15.90 -1.38
N PRO A 17 4.02 16.52 -1.11
CA PRO A 17 4.66 17.38 -2.11
C PRO A 17 5.08 16.61 -3.38
N SER A 18 5.47 15.33 -3.27
CA SER A 18 5.78 14.50 -4.44
C SER A 18 4.56 14.30 -5.35
N LEU A 19 3.40 13.96 -4.78
CA LEU A 19 2.17 13.74 -5.53
C LEU A 19 1.55 15.05 -6.04
N ALA A 20 1.77 16.17 -5.34
CA ALA A 20 1.23 17.48 -5.71
C ALA A 20 1.65 17.96 -7.10
N VAL A 21 2.81 17.52 -7.60
CA VAL A 21 3.32 17.89 -8.93
C VAL A 21 2.30 17.57 -10.03
N LYS A 22 1.54 16.49 -9.87
CA LYS A 22 0.58 15.98 -10.87
C LYS A 22 -0.87 16.00 -10.40
N TRP A 23 -1.09 15.75 -9.12
CA TRP A 23 -2.42 15.48 -8.56
C TRP A 23 -3.03 16.66 -7.81
N LYS A 24 -2.31 17.77 -7.66
CA LYS A 24 -2.84 18.96 -6.98
C LYS A 24 -4.09 19.50 -7.68
N GLY A 25 -5.09 19.87 -6.88
CA GLY A 25 -6.37 20.37 -7.36
C GLY A 25 -7.39 19.30 -7.76
N LYS A 26 -7.00 18.01 -7.79
CA LYS A 26 -7.91 16.91 -8.08
C LYS A 26 -8.85 16.59 -6.92
N THR A 27 -10.12 16.30 -7.25
CA THR A 27 -11.11 15.89 -6.24
C THR A 27 -10.88 14.45 -5.77
N ALA A 28 -11.52 14.07 -4.67
CA ALA A 28 -11.46 12.70 -4.16
C ALA A 28 -11.97 11.68 -5.20
N GLU A 29 -13.01 12.04 -5.95
CA GLU A 29 -13.61 11.20 -7.00
C GLU A 29 -12.66 11.05 -8.19
N GLU A 30 -12.05 12.15 -8.66
CA GLU A 30 -11.06 12.10 -9.75
C GLU A 30 -9.86 11.21 -9.38
N LEU A 31 -9.39 11.29 -8.13
CA LEU A 31 -8.29 10.44 -7.64
C LEU A 31 -8.73 8.98 -7.49
N MET A 32 -9.95 8.73 -7.00
CA MET A 32 -10.48 7.38 -6.80
C MET A 32 -10.63 6.61 -8.12
N ASP A 33 -11.03 7.30 -9.19
CA ASP A 33 -11.22 6.68 -10.51
C ASP A 33 -9.91 6.59 -11.32
N SER A 34 -8.84 7.24 -10.87
CA SER A 34 -7.54 7.26 -11.55
C SER A 34 -6.66 6.07 -11.18
N VAL A 35 -6.49 5.13 -12.12
CA VAL A 35 -5.50 4.05 -11.97
C VAL A 35 -4.09 4.61 -11.81
N GLU A 36 -3.76 5.63 -12.60
CA GLU A 36 -2.46 6.27 -12.62
C GLU A 36 -2.11 6.95 -11.29
N PHE A 37 -3.10 7.46 -10.55
CA PHE A 37 -2.88 8.01 -9.21
C PHE A 37 -2.41 6.94 -8.23
N PHE A 38 -3.05 5.77 -8.22
CA PHE A 38 -2.63 4.69 -7.34
C PHE A 38 -1.28 4.09 -7.77
N GLU A 39 -0.98 4.06 -9.07
CA GLU A 39 0.34 3.67 -9.58
C GLU A 39 1.43 4.65 -9.10
N ASP A 40 1.17 5.97 -9.11
CA ASP A 40 2.09 6.98 -8.57
C ASP A 40 2.26 6.85 -7.05
N VAL A 41 1.20 6.47 -6.31
CA VAL A 41 1.32 6.16 -4.88
C VAL A 41 2.21 4.92 -4.67
N VAL A 42 1.97 3.84 -5.42
CA VAL A 42 2.72 2.58 -5.27
C VAL A 42 4.19 2.77 -5.60
N THR A 43 4.48 3.43 -6.72
CA THR A 43 5.83 3.56 -7.28
C THR A 43 6.57 4.83 -6.86
N GLY A 44 5.90 5.71 -6.12
CA GLY A 44 6.43 7.03 -5.74
C GLY A 44 7.72 6.95 -4.92
N PRO A 45 8.59 7.98 -4.97
CA PRO A 45 9.92 7.98 -4.37
C PRO A 45 9.89 8.31 -2.86
N PHE A 46 8.98 7.67 -2.12
CA PHE A 46 8.75 7.89 -0.69
C PHE A 46 8.42 6.57 0.00
N GLU A 47 8.68 6.48 1.30
CA GLU A 47 8.39 5.28 2.06
C GLU A 47 6.88 5.06 2.20
N LYS A 48 6.46 3.79 2.21
CA LYS A 48 5.10 3.40 2.54
C LYS A 48 5.11 2.37 3.65
N PHE A 49 4.11 2.45 4.51
CA PHE A 49 3.86 1.49 5.57
C PHE A 49 2.43 0.99 5.50
N THR A 50 2.26 -0.32 5.51
CA THR A 50 0.94 -0.96 5.50
C THR A 50 0.77 -1.80 6.75
N LYS A 51 -0.28 -1.51 7.53
CA LYS A 51 -0.72 -2.32 8.67
C LYS A 51 -1.96 -3.11 8.27
N VAL A 52 -1.84 -4.44 8.27
CA VAL A 52 -2.96 -5.36 8.03
C VAL A 52 -3.32 -6.03 9.34
N THR A 53 -4.50 -5.75 9.89
CA THR A 53 -4.98 -6.33 11.14
C THR A 53 -6.08 -7.35 10.85
N THR A 54 -5.94 -8.56 11.38
CA THR A 54 -6.90 -9.64 11.16
C THR A 54 -8.18 -9.43 11.98
N ILE A 55 -9.32 -9.66 11.35
CA ILE A 55 -10.65 -9.67 11.97
C ILE A 55 -11.09 -11.12 12.19
N LEU A 56 -10.83 -11.98 11.21
CA LEU A 56 -10.97 -13.43 11.31
C LEU A 56 -9.59 -14.08 11.36
N PRO A 57 -9.44 -15.24 12.04
CA PRO A 57 -8.16 -15.91 12.13
C PRO A 57 -7.66 -16.34 10.75
N LEU A 58 -6.36 -16.19 10.52
CA LEU A 58 -5.66 -16.65 9.32
C LEU A 58 -4.35 -17.32 9.71
N THR A 59 -3.98 -18.41 9.05
CA THR A 59 -2.60 -18.88 9.11
C THR A 59 -1.71 -17.99 8.25
N GLY A 60 -0.42 -17.94 8.56
CA GLY A 60 0.56 -17.23 7.75
C GLY A 60 0.53 -17.68 6.30
N LYS A 61 0.46 -19.00 6.09
CA LYS A 61 0.32 -19.61 4.76
C LYS A 61 -0.92 -19.14 4.00
N GLN A 62 -2.10 -19.17 4.62
CA GLN A 62 -3.35 -18.72 3.98
C GLN A 62 -3.26 -17.25 3.53
N TYR A 63 -2.69 -16.41 4.39
CA TYR A 63 -2.51 -15.01 4.08
C TYR A 63 -1.48 -14.81 2.95
N SER A 64 -0.28 -15.38 3.09
CA SER A 64 0.81 -15.17 2.16
C SER A 64 0.54 -15.75 0.77
N GLU A 65 -0.10 -16.91 0.68
CA GLU A 65 -0.49 -17.50 -0.61
C GLU A 65 -1.49 -16.59 -1.32
N LYS A 66 -2.44 -15.99 -0.59
CA LYS A 66 -3.42 -15.09 -1.22
C LYS A 66 -2.78 -13.81 -1.76
N VAL A 67 -1.83 -13.24 -1.02
CA VAL A 67 -1.07 -12.06 -1.48
C VAL A 67 -0.18 -12.43 -2.66
N ALA A 68 0.50 -13.56 -2.60
CA ALA A 68 1.35 -14.07 -3.68
C ALA A 68 0.56 -14.32 -4.98
N GLU A 69 -0.62 -14.93 -4.90
CA GLU A 69 -1.53 -15.13 -6.04
C GLU A 69 -1.79 -13.80 -6.77
N ASN A 70 -2.12 -12.74 -6.03
CA ASN A 70 -2.41 -11.43 -6.58
C ASN A 70 -1.16 -10.78 -7.20
N CYS A 71 0.01 -10.90 -6.55
CA CYS A 71 1.28 -10.40 -7.08
C CYS A 71 1.63 -11.09 -8.41
N VAL A 72 1.55 -12.43 -8.46
CA VAL A 72 1.83 -13.22 -9.65
C VAL A 72 0.84 -12.92 -10.77
N ALA A 73 -0.46 -12.77 -10.45
CA ALA A 73 -1.47 -12.40 -11.43
C ALA A 73 -1.18 -11.02 -12.05
N HIS A 74 -0.83 -10.04 -11.22
CA HIS A 74 -0.45 -8.70 -11.68
C HIS A 74 0.79 -8.77 -12.59
N TRP A 75 1.86 -9.45 -12.18
CA TRP A 75 3.09 -9.56 -12.98
C TRP A 75 2.90 -10.29 -14.31
N LYS A 76 2.08 -11.33 -14.33
CA LYS A 76 1.71 -12.00 -15.59
C LYS A 76 0.96 -11.04 -16.52
N ALA A 77 0.03 -10.24 -15.99
CA ALA A 77 -0.74 -9.29 -16.79
C ALA A 77 0.14 -8.19 -17.41
N VAL A 78 1.23 -7.78 -16.74
CA VAL A 78 2.16 -6.77 -17.24
C VAL A 78 3.42 -7.35 -17.91
N GLY A 79 3.47 -8.67 -18.12
CA GLY A 79 4.59 -9.35 -18.81
C GLY A 79 5.91 -9.38 -18.04
N LYS A 80 5.88 -9.27 -16.70
CA LYS A 80 7.05 -9.20 -15.82
C LYS A 80 7.21 -10.42 -14.90
N TYR A 81 6.65 -11.58 -15.26
CA TYR A 81 6.75 -12.80 -14.46
C TYR A 81 7.69 -13.83 -15.10
N SER A 82 8.80 -14.11 -14.43
CA SER A 82 9.81 -15.10 -14.82
C SER A 82 10.30 -15.93 -13.62
N ASP A 83 11.27 -16.82 -13.84
CA ASP A 83 11.80 -17.70 -12.79
C ASP A 83 12.39 -16.95 -11.58
N PRO A 84 13.16 -15.85 -11.75
CA PRO A 84 13.56 -14.98 -10.65
C PRO A 84 12.40 -14.49 -9.76
N GLU A 85 11.30 -14.04 -10.36
CA GLU A 85 10.13 -13.59 -9.59
C GLU A 85 9.45 -14.74 -8.84
N ASN A 86 9.47 -15.95 -9.40
CA ASN A 86 8.95 -17.14 -8.72
C ASN A 86 9.75 -17.48 -7.45
N GLU A 87 11.09 -17.37 -7.48
CA GLU A 87 11.92 -17.58 -6.28
C GLU A 87 11.69 -16.51 -5.21
N VAL A 88 11.45 -15.27 -5.63
CA VAL A 88 11.08 -14.18 -4.72
C VAL A 88 9.73 -14.45 -4.04
N ILE A 89 8.75 -14.98 -4.78
CA ILE A 89 7.45 -15.38 -4.22
C ILE A 89 7.58 -16.53 -3.22
N LYS A 90 8.42 -17.54 -3.52
CA LYS A 90 8.69 -18.63 -2.57
C LYS A 90 9.28 -18.09 -1.26
N LYS A 91 10.28 -17.20 -1.36
CA LYS A 91 10.87 -16.53 -0.19
C LYS A 91 9.81 -15.73 0.59
N PHE A 92 8.93 -15.01 -0.11
CA PHE A 92 7.83 -14.29 0.52
C PHE A 92 6.92 -15.23 1.31
N VAL A 93 6.46 -16.34 0.72
CA VAL A 93 5.60 -17.32 1.41
C VAL A 93 6.31 -17.98 2.59
N GLU A 94 7.60 -18.29 2.44
CA GLU A 94 8.42 -18.92 3.48
C GLU A 94 8.51 -18.08 4.75
N VAL A 95 8.59 -16.75 4.63
CA VAL A 95 8.60 -15.81 5.78
C VAL A 95 7.36 -15.97 6.67
N PHE A 96 6.23 -16.42 6.13
CA PHE A 96 4.97 -16.60 6.87
C PHE A 96 4.72 -18.05 7.30
N SER A 97 5.60 -19.00 6.94
CA SER A 97 5.33 -20.44 7.06
C SER A 97 5.00 -20.93 8.48
N ASN A 98 5.57 -20.29 9.49
CA ASN A 98 5.37 -20.63 10.91
C ASN A 98 4.45 -19.65 11.65
N GLU A 99 3.87 -18.68 10.95
CA GLU A 99 3.05 -17.63 11.56
C GLU A 99 1.58 -18.03 11.66
N ASN A 100 0.90 -17.51 12.69
CA ASN A 100 -0.54 -17.60 12.84
C ASN A 100 -1.08 -16.26 13.35
N PHE A 101 -2.18 -15.82 12.78
CA PHE A 101 -2.78 -14.52 13.05
C PHE A 101 -4.19 -14.72 13.63
N PRO A 102 -4.33 -14.86 14.96
CA PRO A 102 -5.63 -14.76 15.62
C PRO A 102 -6.21 -13.35 15.44
N PRO A 103 -7.54 -13.16 15.64
CA PRO A 103 -8.16 -11.84 15.53
C PRO A 103 -7.43 -10.78 16.36
N GLY A 104 -7.18 -9.62 15.74
CA GLY A 104 -6.41 -8.52 16.33
C GLY A 104 -4.91 -8.56 16.02
N SER A 105 -4.36 -9.69 15.58
CA SER A 105 -2.96 -9.74 15.15
C SER A 105 -2.73 -8.91 13.89
N SER A 106 -1.55 -8.28 13.83
CA SER A 106 -1.17 -7.41 12.73
C SER A 106 0.01 -7.95 11.93
N ILE A 107 0.02 -7.65 10.65
CA ILE A 107 1.11 -7.88 9.71
C ILE A 107 1.52 -6.51 9.20
N LEU A 108 2.81 -6.21 9.30
CA LEU A 108 3.35 -4.91 8.94
C LEU A 108 4.26 -5.04 7.73
N PHE A 109 4.05 -4.17 6.75
CA PHE A 109 4.91 -4.04 5.57
C PHE A 109 5.49 -2.64 5.53
N THR A 110 6.81 -2.54 5.44
CA THR A 110 7.51 -1.28 5.14
C THR A 110 8.16 -1.39 3.78
N GLN A 111 7.87 -0.45 2.90
CA GLN A 111 8.30 -0.40 1.51
C GLN A 111 9.20 0.82 1.34
N LEU A 112 10.50 0.58 1.26
CA LEU A 112 11.46 1.68 1.08
C LEU A 112 11.49 2.11 -0.39
N PRO A 113 11.77 3.40 -0.69
CA PRO A 113 11.95 3.89 -2.05
C PRO A 113 12.99 3.11 -2.86
N GLY A 114 14.02 2.57 -2.18
CA GLY A 114 15.06 1.73 -2.78
C GLY A 114 14.57 0.36 -3.28
N GLY A 115 13.33 -0.03 -2.95
CA GLY A 115 12.72 -1.27 -3.43
C GLY A 115 12.80 -2.45 -2.46
N SER A 116 13.21 -2.26 -1.22
CA SER A 116 13.14 -3.33 -0.22
C SER A 116 11.73 -3.45 0.35
N LEU A 117 11.37 -4.67 0.76
CA LEU A 117 10.15 -4.97 1.51
C LEU A 117 10.54 -5.54 2.87
N THR A 118 10.29 -4.80 3.94
CA THR A 118 10.45 -5.27 5.32
C THR A 118 9.11 -5.77 5.84
N ILE A 119 9.10 -6.98 6.42
CA ILE A 119 7.93 -7.67 6.93
C ILE A 119 8.08 -7.84 8.44
N SER A 120 7.06 -7.51 9.21
CA SER A 120 7.08 -7.67 10.67
C SER A 120 5.77 -8.23 11.22
N PHE A 121 5.89 -9.03 12.28
CA PHE A 121 4.78 -9.66 12.99
C PHE A 121 4.79 -9.21 14.47
N PRO A 122 4.23 -8.03 14.80
CA PRO A 122 4.18 -7.57 16.18
C PRO A 122 3.28 -8.49 17.02
N LYS A 123 3.66 -8.68 18.28
CA LYS A 123 2.88 -9.46 19.25
C LYS A 123 1.70 -8.67 19.83
N ASP A 124 1.72 -7.35 19.67
CA ASP A 124 0.71 -6.40 20.12
C ASP A 124 0.49 -5.32 19.04
N ASP A 125 -0.12 -4.20 19.41
CA ASP A 125 -0.37 -3.09 18.49
C ASP A 125 0.84 -2.18 18.24
N SER A 126 2.01 -2.49 18.83
CA SER A 126 3.23 -1.72 18.62
C SER A 126 3.80 -1.89 17.20
N ILE A 127 4.61 -0.91 16.80
CA ILE A 127 5.44 -0.98 15.60
C ILE A 127 6.84 -1.35 16.09
N PRO A 128 7.38 -2.53 15.73
CA PRO A 128 8.70 -2.96 16.19
C PRO A 128 9.80 -2.14 15.53
N GLU A 129 10.89 -1.89 16.25
CA GLU A 129 12.07 -1.17 15.72
C GLU A 129 12.80 -1.96 14.62
N HIS A 130 12.67 -3.29 14.62
CA HIS A 130 13.30 -4.18 13.65
C HIS A 130 12.27 -5.08 12.98
N GLY A 131 12.43 -5.26 11.67
CA GLY A 131 11.61 -6.19 10.90
C GLY A 131 11.97 -7.65 11.16
N SER A 132 10.98 -8.53 10.98
CA SER A 132 11.16 -9.98 11.07
C SER A 132 11.90 -10.54 9.85
N ALA A 133 11.71 -9.94 8.68
CA ALA A 133 12.43 -10.29 7.45
C ALA A 133 12.54 -9.09 6.50
N VAL A 134 13.56 -9.11 5.65
CA VAL A 134 13.75 -8.14 4.56
C VAL A 134 13.91 -8.88 3.23
N ILE A 135 13.14 -8.47 2.22
CA ILE A 135 13.24 -8.96 0.85
C ILE A 135 13.65 -7.81 -0.06
N GLU A 136 14.87 -7.89 -0.58
CA GLU A 136 15.44 -6.93 -1.52
C GLU A 136 14.91 -7.19 -2.94
N ASN A 137 13.67 -6.78 -3.20
CA ASN A 137 13.06 -6.90 -4.52
C ASN A 137 12.00 -5.82 -4.73
N LYS A 138 12.33 -4.82 -5.56
CA LYS A 138 11.45 -3.68 -5.84
C LYS A 138 10.09 -4.10 -6.36
N GLN A 139 10.09 -5.08 -7.25
CA GLN A 139 8.87 -5.54 -7.90
C GLN A 139 7.90 -6.17 -6.89
N LEU A 140 8.39 -7.00 -5.96
CA LEU A 140 7.61 -7.55 -4.84
C LEU A 140 7.16 -6.46 -3.88
N SER A 141 8.06 -5.55 -3.52
CA SER A 141 7.74 -4.42 -2.64
C SER A 141 6.53 -3.67 -3.17
N GLU A 142 6.55 -3.25 -4.44
CA GLU A 142 5.43 -2.57 -5.09
C GLU A 142 4.18 -3.44 -5.22
N ALA A 143 4.33 -4.72 -5.60
CA ALA A 143 3.22 -5.63 -5.82
C ALA A 143 2.37 -5.88 -4.57
N VAL A 144 2.97 -5.86 -3.38
CA VAL A 144 2.23 -6.02 -2.12
C VAL A 144 1.22 -4.88 -1.92
N LEU A 145 1.63 -3.62 -2.12
CA LEU A 145 0.70 -2.48 -1.99
C LEU A 145 -0.26 -2.41 -3.19
N GLU A 146 0.20 -2.71 -4.40
CA GLU A 146 -0.64 -2.83 -5.60
C GLU A 146 -1.78 -3.86 -5.39
N SER A 147 -1.50 -4.96 -4.69
CA SER A 147 -2.53 -5.97 -4.36
C SER A 147 -3.66 -5.43 -3.46
N ILE A 148 -3.45 -4.29 -2.80
CA ILE A 148 -4.39 -3.66 -1.88
C ILE A 148 -5.11 -2.50 -2.55
N ILE A 149 -4.35 -1.54 -3.11
CA ILE A 149 -4.88 -0.26 -3.63
C ILE A 149 -4.82 -0.13 -5.16
N GLY A 150 -4.23 -1.09 -5.85
CA GLY A 150 -4.10 -1.10 -7.30
C GLY A 150 -5.43 -1.20 -8.04
N LYS A 151 -5.37 -1.31 -9.36
CA LYS A 151 -6.57 -1.44 -10.21
C LYS A 151 -7.43 -2.65 -9.82
N HIS A 152 -6.77 -3.76 -9.50
CA HIS A 152 -7.39 -5.01 -9.05
C HIS A 152 -7.21 -5.25 -7.55
N GLY A 153 -6.96 -4.18 -6.78
CA GLY A 153 -6.69 -4.25 -5.35
C GLY A 153 -7.88 -4.79 -4.56
N VAL A 154 -7.59 -5.51 -3.48
CA VAL A 154 -8.60 -6.20 -2.67
C VAL A 154 -9.37 -5.29 -1.71
N SER A 155 -8.95 -4.03 -1.53
CA SER A 155 -9.53 -3.11 -0.54
C SER A 155 -10.04 -1.80 -1.15
N PRO A 156 -11.25 -1.80 -1.76
CA PRO A 156 -11.88 -0.59 -2.28
C PRO A 156 -12.04 0.52 -1.24
N SER A 157 -12.31 0.16 0.03
CA SER A 157 -12.44 1.13 1.12
C SER A 157 -11.12 1.81 1.48
N ALA A 158 -9.98 1.10 1.40
CA ALA A 158 -8.67 1.72 1.59
C ALA A 158 -8.35 2.69 0.45
N LYS A 159 -8.66 2.33 -0.80
CA LYS A 159 -8.52 3.23 -1.97
C LYS A 159 -9.31 4.52 -1.80
N GLN A 160 -10.59 4.40 -1.45
CA GLN A 160 -11.49 5.53 -1.25
C GLN A 160 -10.97 6.44 -0.12
N SER A 161 -10.58 5.86 1.01
CA SER A 161 -10.01 6.60 2.14
C SER A 161 -8.74 7.35 1.74
N LEU A 162 -7.85 6.70 0.98
CA LEU A 162 -6.61 7.30 0.52
C LEU A 162 -6.85 8.46 -0.45
N ALA A 163 -7.69 8.27 -1.46
CA ALA A 163 -8.03 9.29 -2.45
C ALA A 163 -8.66 10.53 -1.79
N ALA A 164 -9.61 10.33 -0.87
CA ALA A 164 -10.24 11.43 -0.15
C ALA A 164 -9.23 12.25 0.68
N ARG A 165 -8.43 11.57 1.52
CA ARG A 165 -7.50 12.25 2.43
C ARG A 165 -6.33 12.90 1.68
N ILE A 166 -5.84 12.30 0.61
CA ILE A 166 -4.79 12.91 -0.22
C ILE A 166 -5.34 14.12 -0.96
N SER A 167 -6.56 14.08 -1.52
CA SER A 167 -7.19 15.27 -2.12
C SER A 167 -7.29 16.43 -1.13
N ASP A 168 -7.68 16.16 0.13
CA ASP A 168 -7.72 17.17 1.18
C ASP A 168 -6.33 17.77 1.47
N LEU A 169 -5.31 16.92 1.64
CA LEU A 169 -3.93 17.35 1.93
C LEU A 169 -3.32 18.14 0.76
N LEU A 170 -3.62 17.77 -0.48
CA LEU A 170 -3.16 18.47 -1.68
C LEU A 170 -3.80 19.85 -1.84
N ARG A 171 -5.05 20.03 -1.36
CA ARG A 171 -5.73 21.34 -1.31
C ARG A 171 -5.19 22.23 -0.22
N GLN A 172 -4.86 21.69 0.95
CA GLN A 172 -4.31 22.45 2.07
C GLN A 172 -2.89 22.99 1.79
N ASN A 173 -2.16 22.39 0.84
CA ASN A 173 -0.89 22.89 0.31
C ASN A 173 -1.05 23.88 -0.86
N GLU A 174 -2.21 24.55 -0.99
CA GLU A 174 -2.35 25.76 -1.80
C GLU A 174 -1.72 26.95 -1.04
N PRO A 175 -0.78 27.72 -1.63
CA PRO A 175 -0.38 29.00 -1.07
C PRO A 175 -1.63 29.87 -0.84
N GLU A 176 -1.75 30.48 0.33
CA GLU A 176 -2.92 31.28 0.75
C GLU A 176 -3.34 32.35 -0.28
N GLU A 177 -2.42 32.82 -1.13
CA GLU A 177 -2.71 33.79 -2.21
C GLU A 177 -3.72 33.29 -3.26
N LEU A 178 -3.79 31.99 -3.55
CA LEU A 178 -4.74 31.42 -4.52
C LEU A 178 -6.14 31.20 -3.92
N ALA A 179 -6.23 30.95 -2.62
CA ALA A 179 -7.49 30.81 -1.91
C ALA A 179 -8.22 32.16 -1.80
N ALA A 180 -7.47 33.25 -1.59
CA ALA A 180 -8.02 34.61 -1.53
C ALA A 180 -8.57 35.11 -2.89
N ALA A 181 -7.94 34.73 -4.00
CA ALA A 181 -8.39 35.11 -5.35
C ALA A 181 -9.75 34.46 -5.73
N LYS A 182 -9.98 33.20 -5.32
CA LYS A 182 -11.25 32.48 -5.60
C LYS A 182 -12.45 33.00 -4.79
N VAL A 183 -12.22 33.73 -3.70
CA VAL A 183 -13.28 34.33 -2.87
C VAL A 183 -13.74 35.69 -3.42
N GLN A 184 -12.92 36.36 -4.25
CA GLN A 184 -13.27 37.67 -4.82
C GLN A 184 -14.04 37.59 -6.15
N GLU A 185 -14.15 36.41 -6.77
CA GLU A 185 -14.88 36.20 -8.04
C GLU A 185 -16.28 35.60 -7.88
N ASN A 186 -16.79 35.44 -6.64
CA ASN A 186 -18.17 35.00 -6.36
C ASN A 186 -19.01 36.10 -5.71
#